data_AF-A0A0B5LB52-F1
#
_entry.id   AF-A0A0B5LB52-F1
#
_cell.length_a   1.000
_cell.length_b   1.000
_cell.length_c   1.000
_cell.angle_alpha   90.00
_cell.angle_beta   90.00
_cell.angle_gamma   90.00
#
_symmetry.space_group_name_H-M   'P 1'
#
loop_
_entity.id
_entity.type
_entity.pdbx_description
1 polymer ?
#
loop_
_entity_poly.entity_id
_entity_poly.type
_entity_poly.pdbx_seq_one_letter_code
_entity_poly.pdbx_strand_id
1 'polypeptide(L)'
;MSLSLPPALSELARALPYSRTQWLPILVGFLIGYPLLIKALRYKRLGEMKKKFYFPTRESMAEMTDEEAFLIQKEMAQLEFPFMFLTSGQFALFRTYGIPTISHLLTKTGQFSKPETSFKRYTDTAALIGEMVENSPTSQRAFISVARTRFLHSGYQASGKILDADLLYTLALFAVQPVRFIENFEWRTLSDLELCAIGTFWKSLGDALGISSEILPSGKTGFKDGIQWLEEVDVWSQDYEAKYMVPDPKNRESADQATAVLLYNLPKILHPIGLQFTSYMMDDRLRKAMLYEAPSPGWSAVFSSLLATRKFVLRYLSPPRPAALAVSNIAQKPDKDDRYHRMSWDALPFYIRPTFWNRWGPMAWISWLMAHPVPGDHGQKYYPQGYHIQDIGPKYFEGKGHKEIQEMMKELKISRTGKCPFH
;
A
#
# COMPACT_ATOMS: atom_id res chain seq x y z
N MET A 1 49.97 -1.19 -16.20
CA MET A 1 49.52 -2.58 -16.40
C MET A 1 48.40 -2.58 -17.43
N SER A 2 48.68 -2.95 -18.68
CA SER A 2 47.62 -3.23 -19.64
C SER A 2 46.97 -4.55 -19.24
N LEU A 3 45.76 -4.51 -18.70
CA LEU A 3 44.95 -5.70 -18.53
C LEU A 3 44.64 -6.24 -19.92
N SER A 4 45.40 -7.25 -20.36
CA SER A 4 45.07 -8.01 -21.57
C SER A 4 43.77 -8.76 -21.31
N LEU A 5 42.79 -8.56 -22.19
CA LEU A 5 41.55 -9.33 -22.15
C LEU A 5 41.89 -10.82 -22.37
N PRO A 6 41.22 -11.75 -21.66
CA PRO A 6 41.34 -13.18 -21.91
C PRO A 6 41.18 -13.52 -23.40
N PRO A 7 41.86 -14.55 -23.94
CA PRO A 7 41.89 -14.88 -25.37
C PRO A 7 40.50 -14.96 -26.02
N ALA A 8 39.51 -15.53 -25.32
CA ALA A 8 38.13 -15.64 -25.79
C ALA A 8 37.42 -14.29 -25.99
N LEU A 9 37.71 -13.30 -25.14
CA LEU A 9 37.20 -11.93 -25.30
C LEU A 9 37.91 -11.19 -26.43
N SER A 10 39.18 -11.54 -26.72
CA SER A 10 39.93 -10.96 -27.83
C SER A 10 39.42 -11.44 -29.20
N GLU A 11 38.99 -12.70 -29.31
CA GLU A 11 38.39 -13.24 -30.54
C GLU A 11 36.99 -12.65 -30.80
N LEU A 12 36.16 -12.55 -29.76
CA LEU A 12 34.88 -11.84 -29.82
C LEU A 12 35.06 -10.37 -30.23
N ALA A 13 36.07 -9.69 -29.72
CA ALA A 13 36.36 -8.31 -30.10
C ALA A 13 36.86 -8.16 -31.55
N ARG A 14 37.59 -9.15 -32.09
CA ARG A 14 37.98 -9.19 -33.51
C ARG A 14 36.81 -9.56 -34.43
N ALA A 15 35.85 -10.33 -33.94
CA ALA A 15 34.65 -10.73 -34.69
C ALA A 15 33.61 -9.60 -34.84
N LEU A 16 33.70 -8.54 -34.04
CA LEU A 16 32.87 -7.35 -34.21
C LEU A 16 33.41 -6.54 -35.40
N PRO A 17 32.67 -6.41 -36.52
CA PRO A 17 33.18 -5.81 -37.77
C PRO A 17 33.39 -4.29 -37.68
N TYR A 18 33.24 -3.69 -36.49
CA TYR A 18 33.27 -2.26 -36.28
C TYR A 18 34.45 -1.85 -35.39
N SER A 19 35.21 -0.85 -35.84
CA SER A 19 36.30 -0.27 -35.07
C SER A 19 35.75 0.49 -33.85
N ARG A 20 36.62 0.75 -32.85
CA ARG A 20 36.26 1.52 -31.64
C ARG A 20 35.63 2.89 -31.97
N THR A 21 36.00 3.51 -33.09
CA THR A 21 35.44 4.80 -33.54
C THR A 21 34.02 4.67 -34.10
N GLN A 22 33.63 3.50 -34.59
CA GLN A 22 32.27 3.21 -35.08
C GLN A 22 31.31 2.83 -33.94
N TRP A 23 31.80 2.22 -32.86
CA TRP A 23 30.98 1.91 -31.68
C TRP A 23 30.60 3.14 -30.85
N LEU A 24 31.48 4.14 -30.80
CA LEU A 24 31.26 5.34 -29.99
C LEU A 24 29.93 6.07 -30.32
N PRO A 25 29.60 6.40 -31.58
CA PRO A 25 28.33 7.06 -31.90
C PRO A 25 27.11 6.18 -31.58
N ILE A 26 27.22 4.85 -31.74
CA ILE A 26 26.13 3.91 -31.41
C ILE A 26 25.87 3.92 -29.90
N LEU A 27 26.93 3.84 -29.09
CA LEU A 27 26.83 3.87 -27.63
C LEU A 27 26.29 5.21 -27.12
N VAL A 28 26.75 6.33 -27.68
CA VAL A 28 26.24 7.67 -27.33
C VAL A 28 24.76 7.79 -27.72
N GLY A 29 24.39 7.34 -28.92
CA GLY A 29 23.01 7.30 -29.38
C GLY A 29 22.11 6.46 -28.47
N PHE A 30 22.57 5.30 -28.00
CA PHE A 30 21.84 4.48 -27.05
C PHE A 30 21.72 5.13 -25.67
N LEU A 31 22.81 5.68 -25.12
CA LEU A 31 22.83 6.34 -23.80
C LEU A 31 21.93 7.58 -23.73
N ILE A 32 21.66 8.23 -24.86
CA ILE A 32 20.72 9.38 -24.93
C ILE A 32 19.32 8.90 -25.33
N GLY A 33 19.22 8.11 -26.39
CA GLY A 33 17.95 7.72 -27.00
C GLY A 33 17.12 6.79 -26.12
N TYR A 34 17.75 5.83 -25.43
CA TYR A 34 17.01 4.90 -24.57
C TYR A 34 16.35 5.60 -23.38
N PRO A 35 17.04 6.45 -22.58
CA PRO A 35 16.39 7.24 -21.53
C PRO A 35 15.21 8.10 -21.99
N LEU A 36 15.32 8.74 -23.15
CA LEU A 36 14.24 9.56 -23.71
C LEU A 36 13.04 8.70 -24.13
N LEU A 37 13.30 7.55 -24.75
CA LEU A 37 12.25 6.58 -25.12
C LEU A 37 11.53 6.05 -23.88
N ILE A 38 12.26 5.61 -22.85
CA ILE A 38 11.66 5.09 -21.61
C ILE A 38 10.81 6.15 -20.93
N LYS A 39 11.31 7.39 -20.83
CA LYS A 39 10.54 8.51 -20.29
C LYS A 39 9.25 8.71 -21.09
N ALA A 40 9.33 8.78 -22.41
CA ALA A 40 8.16 8.98 -23.28
C ALA A 40 7.13 7.85 -23.12
N LEU A 41 7.58 6.58 -23.11
CA LEU A 41 6.70 5.42 -22.92
C LEU A 41 6.02 5.40 -21.55
N ARG A 42 6.69 5.86 -20.49
CA ARG A 42 6.08 5.96 -19.16
C ARG A 42 5.02 7.04 -19.09
N TYR A 43 5.30 8.23 -19.63
CA TYR A 43 4.31 9.32 -19.67
C TYR A 43 3.15 9.04 -20.64
N LYS A 44 3.33 8.15 -21.62
CA LYS A 44 2.26 7.72 -22.54
C LYS A 44 1.05 7.18 -21.78
N ARG A 45 1.25 6.35 -20.73
CA ARG A 45 0.13 5.81 -19.95
C ARG A 45 -0.70 6.91 -19.28
N LEU A 46 -0.03 7.86 -18.62
CA LEU A 46 -0.72 9.01 -18.03
C LEU A 46 -1.51 9.80 -19.09
N GLY A 47 -0.94 9.97 -20.29
CA GLY A 47 -1.64 10.58 -21.42
C GLY A 47 -2.88 9.78 -21.89
N GLU A 48 -2.79 8.46 -21.92
CA GLU A 48 -3.92 7.57 -22.25
C GLU A 48 -5.00 7.59 -21.17
N MET A 49 -4.61 7.60 -19.90
CA MET A 49 -5.52 7.73 -18.75
C MET A 49 -6.31 9.05 -18.81
N LYS A 50 -5.63 10.18 -19.04
CA LYS A 50 -6.29 11.50 -19.20
C LYS A 50 -7.23 11.59 -20.40
N LYS A 51 -6.99 10.80 -21.45
CA LYS A 51 -7.91 10.70 -22.60
C LYS A 51 -9.12 9.82 -22.30
N LYS A 52 -8.91 8.73 -21.55
CA LYS A 52 -9.96 7.80 -21.13
C LYS A 52 -10.91 8.44 -20.11
N PHE A 53 -10.36 9.11 -19.10
CA PHE A 53 -11.08 9.84 -18.06
C PHE A 53 -10.92 11.33 -18.31
N TYR A 54 -11.76 11.85 -19.21
CA TYR A 54 -11.60 13.19 -19.76
C TYR A 54 -12.22 14.27 -18.86
N PHE A 55 -11.39 14.78 -17.94
CA PHE A 55 -11.70 15.92 -17.08
C PHE A 55 -10.74 17.09 -17.41
N PRO A 56 -11.09 17.97 -18.36
CA PRO A 56 -10.16 18.98 -18.87
C PRO A 56 -9.84 20.10 -17.88
N THR A 57 -10.71 20.33 -16.89
CA THR A 57 -10.53 21.38 -15.85
C THR A 57 -10.80 20.82 -14.46
N ARG A 58 -10.35 21.52 -13.41
CA ARG A 58 -10.62 21.12 -12.01
C ARG A 58 -12.12 21.08 -11.73
N GLU A 59 -12.89 22.04 -12.26
CA GLU A 59 -14.34 22.10 -12.09
C GLU A 59 -15.03 20.86 -12.68
N SER A 60 -14.56 20.35 -13.83
CA SER A 60 -15.12 19.13 -14.40
C SER A 60 -14.87 17.90 -13.53
N MET A 61 -13.80 17.89 -12.72
CA MET A 61 -13.48 16.76 -11.83
C MET A 61 -14.45 16.64 -10.64
N ALA A 62 -15.26 17.65 -10.37
CA ALA A 62 -16.34 17.57 -9.37
C ALA A 62 -17.36 16.46 -9.70
N GLU A 63 -17.53 16.13 -10.98
CA GLU A 63 -18.44 15.09 -11.45
C GLU A 63 -17.83 13.68 -11.45
N MET A 64 -16.56 13.54 -11.03
CA MET A 64 -15.86 12.25 -11.04
C MET A 64 -16.60 11.25 -10.14
N THR A 65 -17.00 10.13 -10.72
CA THR A 65 -17.70 9.06 -9.99
C THR A 65 -16.74 8.24 -9.12
N ASP A 66 -17.25 7.62 -8.05
CA ASP A 66 -16.48 6.68 -7.24
C ASP A 66 -15.93 5.51 -8.08
N GLU A 67 -16.67 5.06 -9.10
CA GLU A 67 -16.20 4.01 -10.02
C GLU A 67 -15.02 4.48 -10.90
N GLU A 68 -15.07 5.69 -11.46
CA GLU A 68 -13.95 6.24 -12.24
C GLU A 68 -12.72 6.48 -11.36
N ALA A 69 -12.94 7.04 -10.17
CA ALA A 69 -11.91 7.24 -9.15
C ALA A 69 -11.21 5.91 -8.79
N PHE A 70 -11.99 4.86 -8.55
CA PHE A 70 -11.49 3.50 -8.35
C PHE A 70 -10.66 3.01 -9.54
N LEU A 71 -11.13 3.16 -10.78
CA LEU A 71 -10.42 2.67 -11.96
C LEU A 71 -9.07 3.39 -12.16
N ILE A 72 -9.02 4.70 -11.92
CA ILE A 72 -7.79 5.49 -11.95
C ILE A 72 -6.84 5.03 -10.85
N GLN A 73 -7.31 4.90 -9.62
CA GLN A 73 -6.51 4.43 -8.48
C GLN A 73 -6.00 3.01 -8.69
N LYS A 74 -6.81 2.12 -9.24
CA LYS A 74 -6.41 0.74 -9.58
C LYS A 74 -5.29 0.75 -10.61
N GLU A 75 -5.38 1.54 -11.66
CA GLU A 75 -4.30 1.64 -12.65
C GLU A 75 -3.00 2.17 -12.01
N MET A 76 -3.09 3.19 -11.15
CA MET A 76 -1.95 3.68 -10.40
C MET A 76 -1.32 2.60 -9.51
N ALA A 77 -2.14 1.91 -8.72
CA ALA A 77 -1.70 0.91 -7.76
C ALA A 77 -1.21 -0.40 -8.39
N GLN A 78 -1.68 -0.76 -9.59
CA GLN A 78 -1.30 -2.02 -10.22
C GLN A 78 -0.22 -1.87 -11.30
N LEU A 79 -0.14 -0.70 -11.96
CA LEU A 79 0.69 -0.50 -13.14
C LEU A 79 1.75 0.59 -13.01
N GLU A 80 1.44 1.71 -12.35
CA GLU A 80 2.36 2.87 -12.28
C GLU A 80 3.28 2.81 -11.05
N PHE A 81 2.69 2.64 -9.86
CA PHE A 81 3.35 2.81 -8.57
C PHE A 81 3.06 1.68 -7.56
N PRO A 82 3.03 0.38 -7.97
CA PRO A 82 2.56 -0.69 -7.10
C PRO A 82 3.32 -0.84 -5.79
N PHE A 83 4.63 -0.62 -5.84
CA PHE A 83 5.48 -0.71 -4.67
C PHE A 83 5.17 0.40 -3.66
N MET A 84 5.02 1.66 -4.10
CA MET A 84 4.76 2.78 -3.20
C MET A 84 3.31 2.82 -2.73
N PHE A 85 2.33 2.37 -3.51
CA PHE A 85 0.95 2.19 -3.01
C PHE A 85 0.90 1.16 -1.86
N LEU A 86 1.55 0.00 -2.03
CA LEU A 86 1.59 -1.01 -0.98
C LEU A 86 2.37 -0.52 0.26
N THR A 87 3.58 0.01 0.04
CA THR A 87 4.46 0.45 1.13
C THR A 87 3.87 1.61 1.92
N SER A 88 3.24 2.57 1.25
CA SER A 88 2.57 3.70 1.94
C SER A 88 1.34 3.26 2.73
N GLY A 89 0.58 2.26 2.27
CA GLY A 89 -0.52 1.68 3.04
C GLY A 89 -0.02 0.96 4.31
N GLN A 90 1.10 0.25 4.23
CA GLN A 90 1.76 -0.33 5.40
C GLN A 90 2.24 0.76 6.36
N PHE A 91 2.84 1.83 5.83
CA PHE A 91 3.29 2.97 6.61
C PHE A 91 2.13 3.73 7.26
N ALA A 92 0.99 3.87 6.58
CA ALA A 92 -0.23 4.47 7.13
C ALA A 92 -0.67 3.71 8.40
N LEU A 93 -0.75 2.38 8.34
CA LEU A 93 -1.03 1.57 9.53
C LEU A 93 0.02 1.78 10.62
N PHE A 94 1.30 1.71 10.27
CA PHE A 94 2.40 1.89 11.22
C PHE A 94 2.33 3.25 11.92
N ARG A 95 2.03 4.32 11.18
CA ARG A 95 1.93 5.68 11.69
C ARG A 95 0.82 5.86 12.73
N THR A 96 -0.28 5.11 12.64
CA THR A 96 -1.33 5.14 13.68
C THR A 96 -0.83 4.74 15.06
N TYR A 97 0.26 3.95 15.14
CA TYR A 97 0.82 3.53 16.42
C TYR A 97 1.53 4.67 17.16
N GLY A 98 1.78 5.81 16.50
CA GLY A 98 2.28 7.03 17.15
C GLY A 98 1.21 7.81 17.92
N ILE A 99 -0.06 7.37 17.89
CA ILE A 99 -1.17 8.00 18.60
C ILE A 99 -1.53 7.16 19.84
N PRO A 100 -1.41 7.69 21.07
CA PRO A 100 -1.64 6.92 22.29
C PRO A 100 -3.02 6.29 22.40
N THR A 101 -4.10 6.99 22.01
CA THR A 101 -5.46 6.42 22.06
C THR A 101 -5.58 5.15 21.21
N ILE A 102 -4.95 5.15 20.03
CA ILE A 102 -4.90 4.00 19.13
C ILE A 102 -3.95 2.92 19.68
N SER A 103 -2.71 3.27 20.04
CA SER A 103 -1.70 2.30 20.46
C SER A 103 -2.07 1.57 21.76
N HIS A 104 -2.71 2.24 22.72
CA HIS A 104 -3.23 1.60 23.92
C HIS A 104 -4.32 0.58 23.60
N LEU A 105 -5.21 0.86 22.64
CA LEU A 105 -6.19 -0.12 22.19
C LEU A 105 -5.52 -1.30 21.49
N LEU A 106 -4.59 -1.06 20.57
CA LEU A 106 -3.90 -2.10 19.82
C LEU A 106 -3.11 -3.04 20.74
N THR A 107 -2.38 -2.48 21.71
CA THR A 107 -1.66 -3.26 22.73
C THR A 107 -2.61 -4.05 23.62
N LYS A 108 -3.72 -3.45 24.06
CA LYS A 108 -4.73 -4.13 24.90
C LYS A 108 -5.40 -5.30 24.22
N THR A 109 -5.69 -5.21 22.91
CA THR A 109 -6.26 -6.35 22.16
C THR A 109 -5.24 -7.46 21.92
N GLY A 110 -3.94 -7.16 22.00
CA GLY A 110 -2.84 -8.05 21.66
C GLY A 110 -2.71 -8.36 20.16
N GLN A 111 -3.65 -7.93 19.31
CA GLN A 111 -3.70 -8.36 17.91
C GLN A 111 -2.53 -7.83 17.09
N PHE A 112 -1.98 -6.67 17.45
CA PHE A 112 -0.79 -6.09 16.79
C PHE A 112 0.47 -6.09 17.68
N SER A 113 0.35 -6.32 18.99
CA SER A 113 1.48 -6.24 19.93
C SER A 113 2.03 -7.61 20.37
N LYS A 114 1.44 -8.72 19.91
CA LYS A 114 1.89 -10.09 20.26
C LYS A 114 2.37 -10.85 19.03
N PRO A 115 3.56 -11.48 19.05
CA PRO A 115 4.09 -12.25 17.92
C PRO A 115 3.15 -13.34 17.42
N GLU A 116 2.35 -13.94 18.30
CA GLU A 116 1.44 -15.03 17.96
C GLU A 116 0.26 -14.58 17.08
N THR A 117 -0.08 -13.29 17.10
CA THR A 117 -1.26 -12.72 16.42
C THR A 117 -0.94 -11.60 15.43
N SER A 118 0.17 -10.88 15.60
CA SER A 118 0.54 -9.70 14.79
C SER A 118 0.61 -10.00 13.29
N PHE A 119 1.25 -11.10 12.90
CA PHE A 119 1.36 -11.51 11.48
C PHE A 119 0.00 -11.85 10.86
N LYS A 120 -0.87 -12.55 11.59
CA LYS A 120 -2.23 -12.84 11.12
C LYS A 120 -3.02 -11.54 10.99
N ARG A 121 -2.98 -10.69 12.02
CA ARG A 121 -3.71 -9.42 12.02
C ARG A 121 -3.26 -8.50 10.89
N TYR A 122 -1.96 -8.39 10.64
CA TYR A 122 -1.41 -7.69 9.49
C TYR A 122 -1.99 -8.23 8.18
N THR A 123 -2.03 -9.55 8.02
CA THR A 123 -2.56 -10.17 6.81
C THR A 123 -4.07 -10.00 6.67
N ASP A 124 -4.83 -10.09 7.76
CA ASP A 124 -6.28 -9.83 7.79
C ASP A 124 -6.59 -8.40 7.37
N THR A 125 -5.84 -7.42 7.89
CA THR A 125 -5.99 -6.01 7.52
C THR A 125 -5.65 -5.79 6.05
N ALA A 126 -4.52 -6.34 5.56
CA ALA A 126 -4.15 -6.25 4.15
C ALA A 126 -5.18 -6.90 3.23
N ALA A 127 -5.76 -8.03 3.62
CA ALA A 127 -6.82 -8.69 2.86
C ALA A 127 -8.09 -7.82 2.80
N LEU A 128 -8.60 -7.33 3.93
CA LEU A 128 -9.79 -6.46 3.95
C LEU A 128 -9.59 -5.17 3.13
N ILE A 129 -8.44 -4.52 3.28
CA ILE A 129 -8.11 -3.33 2.47
C ILE A 129 -8.04 -3.70 0.99
N GLY A 130 -7.34 -4.77 0.64
CA GLY A 130 -7.29 -5.26 -0.74
C GLY A 130 -8.68 -5.49 -1.33
N GLU A 131 -9.58 -6.13 -0.57
CA GLU A 131 -10.96 -6.35 -1.00
C GLU A 131 -11.75 -5.04 -1.20
N MET A 132 -11.45 -3.99 -0.43
CA MET A 132 -12.07 -2.67 -0.58
C MET A 132 -11.51 -1.86 -1.76
N VAL A 133 -10.22 -2.00 -2.08
CA VAL A 133 -9.51 -1.09 -3.03
C VAL A 133 -9.14 -1.72 -4.38
N GLU A 134 -9.08 -3.05 -4.49
CA GLU A 134 -8.78 -3.74 -5.77
C GLU A 134 -10.06 -4.13 -6.56
N ASN A 135 -11.24 -4.03 -5.94
CA ASN A 135 -12.54 -4.33 -6.52
C ASN A 135 -13.39 -3.07 -6.69
N SER A 136 -14.32 -3.10 -7.65
CA SER A 136 -15.27 -1.99 -7.85
C SER A 136 -15.98 -1.63 -6.55
N PRO A 137 -16.15 -0.33 -6.23
CA PRO A 137 -16.90 0.15 -5.08
C PRO A 137 -18.30 -0.43 -4.92
N THR A 138 -18.94 -0.80 -6.04
CA THR A 138 -20.30 -1.35 -6.08
C THR A 138 -20.34 -2.88 -6.09
N SER A 139 -19.17 -3.53 -6.08
CA SER A 139 -19.07 -4.98 -6.08
C SER A 139 -19.48 -5.57 -4.73
N GLN A 140 -20.01 -6.80 -4.77
CA GLN A 140 -20.30 -7.56 -3.56
C GLN A 140 -19.05 -7.72 -2.67
N ARG A 141 -17.85 -7.84 -3.27
CA ARG A 141 -16.59 -7.97 -2.52
C ARG A 141 -16.28 -6.73 -1.69
N ALA A 142 -16.40 -5.54 -2.30
CA ALA A 142 -16.22 -4.27 -1.62
C ALA A 142 -17.26 -4.07 -0.50
N PHE A 143 -18.52 -4.42 -0.74
CA PHE A 143 -19.56 -4.32 0.30
C PHE A 143 -19.32 -5.26 1.48
N ILE A 144 -18.96 -6.52 1.23
CA ILE A 144 -18.68 -7.47 2.33
C ILE A 144 -17.47 -7.00 3.14
N SER A 145 -16.41 -6.50 2.50
CA SER A 145 -15.20 -6.06 3.21
C SER A 145 -15.44 -4.78 4.03
N VAL A 146 -16.20 -3.82 3.52
CA VAL A 146 -16.66 -2.64 4.30
C VAL A 146 -17.53 -3.06 5.48
N ALA A 147 -18.55 -3.89 5.24
CA ALA A 147 -19.44 -4.39 6.30
C ALA A 147 -18.69 -5.19 7.37
N ARG A 148 -17.73 -6.04 6.96
CA ARG A 148 -16.88 -6.79 7.89
C ARG A 148 -16.01 -5.86 8.72
N THR A 149 -15.44 -4.82 8.11
CA THR A 149 -14.64 -3.82 8.82
C THR A 149 -15.49 -3.06 9.84
N ARG A 150 -16.69 -2.61 9.46
CA ARG A 150 -17.67 -1.98 10.38
C ARG A 150 -18.02 -2.91 11.54
N PHE A 151 -18.31 -4.19 11.27
CA PHE A 151 -18.60 -5.18 12.30
C PHE A 151 -17.43 -5.37 13.28
N LEU A 152 -16.19 -5.48 12.79
CA LEU A 152 -15.02 -5.66 13.65
C LEU A 152 -14.73 -4.43 14.54
N HIS A 153 -15.13 -3.24 14.09
CA HIS A 153 -14.96 -1.99 14.85
C HIS A 153 -16.16 -1.63 15.73
N SER A 154 -17.36 -2.14 15.47
CA SER A 154 -18.62 -1.68 16.08
C SER A 154 -18.60 -1.75 17.61
N GLY A 155 -18.19 -2.89 18.19
CA GLY A 155 -18.13 -3.05 19.65
C GLY A 155 -17.12 -2.12 20.33
N TYR A 156 -16.06 -1.73 19.62
CA TYR A 156 -15.07 -0.79 20.14
C TYR A 156 -15.53 0.67 20.02
N GLN A 157 -16.24 1.02 18.96
CA GLN A 157 -16.90 2.33 18.81
C GLN A 157 -18.00 2.50 19.88
N ALA A 158 -18.89 1.52 20.01
CA ALA A 158 -19.99 1.56 20.98
C ALA A 158 -19.52 1.63 22.44
N SER A 159 -18.31 1.14 22.74
CA SER A 159 -17.69 1.26 24.06
C SER A 159 -16.74 2.45 24.21
N GLY A 160 -16.71 3.38 23.25
CA GLY A 160 -15.90 4.60 23.28
C GLY A 160 -14.39 4.36 23.20
N LYS A 161 -13.95 3.19 22.73
CA LYS A 161 -12.53 2.81 22.63
C LYS A 161 -11.91 3.17 21.29
N ILE A 162 -12.72 3.19 20.23
CA ILE A 162 -12.34 3.77 18.94
C ILE A 162 -13.05 5.12 18.87
N LEU A 163 -12.28 6.19 18.81
CA LEU A 163 -12.80 7.55 18.72
C LEU A 163 -13.06 7.92 17.25
N ASP A 164 -14.05 8.77 17.00
CA ASP A 164 -14.39 9.21 15.64
C ASP A 164 -13.21 9.95 14.97
N ALA A 165 -12.48 10.76 15.75
CA ALA A 165 -11.27 11.42 15.26
C ALA A 165 -10.17 10.41 14.90
N ASP A 166 -10.03 9.31 15.64
CA ASP A 166 -9.03 8.27 15.35
C ASP A 166 -9.38 7.50 14.06
N LEU A 167 -10.68 7.31 13.79
CA LEU A 167 -11.18 6.74 12.54
C LEU A 167 -10.90 7.65 11.36
N LEU A 168 -11.26 8.95 11.44
CA LEU A 168 -11.00 9.90 10.38
C LEU A 168 -9.50 10.05 10.13
N TYR A 169 -8.68 10.10 11.19
CA TYR A 169 -7.23 10.12 11.08
C TYR A 169 -6.68 8.90 10.35
N THR A 170 -7.13 7.70 10.72
CA THR A 170 -6.70 6.47 10.04
C THR A 170 -7.10 6.47 8.57
N LEU A 171 -8.32 6.91 8.24
CA LEU A 171 -8.78 7.06 6.85
C LEU A 171 -7.93 8.08 6.08
N ALA A 172 -7.65 9.23 6.68
CA ALA A 172 -6.82 10.29 6.11
C ALA A 172 -5.42 9.77 5.73
N LEU A 173 -4.81 8.97 6.61
CA LEU A 173 -3.50 8.37 6.33
C LEU A 173 -3.52 7.49 5.08
N PHE A 174 -4.56 6.69 4.88
CA PHE A 174 -4.66 5.85 3.68
C PHE A 174 -4.83 6.65 2.38
N ALA A 175 -5.41 7.84 2.44
CA ALA A 175 -5.53 8.75 1.30
C ALA A 175 -4.22 9.53 1.05
N VAL A 176 -3.63 10.10 2.10
CA VAL A 176 -2.53 11.07 2.01
C VAL A 176 -1.15 10.41 1.91
N GLN A 177 -0.92 9.29 2.59
CA GLN A 177 0.41 8.65 2.58
C GLN A 177 0.85 8.17 1.19
N PRO A 178 -0.03 7.57 0.36
CA PRO A 178 0.32 7.26 -1.04
C PRO A 178 0.77 8.48 -1.83
N VAL A 179 0.09 9.62 -1.67
CA VAL A 179 0.44 10.89 -2.35
C VAL A 179 1.86 11.31 -1.95
N ARG A 180 2.13 11.41 -0.64
CA ARG A 180 3.45 11.80 -0.12
C ARG A 180 4.56 10.85 -0.55
N PHE A 181 4.31 9.54 -0.54
CA PHE A 181 5.31 8.55 -0.93
C PHE A 181 5.61 8.60 -2.43
N ILE A 182 4.59 8.84 -3.26
CA ILE A 182 4.77 8.96 -4.71
C ILE A 182 5.58 10.23 -5.03
N GLU A 183 5.23 11.37 -4.46
CA GLU A 183 5.99 12.61 -4.65
C GLU A 183 7.46 12.47 -4.20
N ASN A 184 7.66 11.85 -3.02
CA ASN A 184 8.99 11.75 -2.42
C ASN A 184 9.84 10.59 -2.92
N PHE A 185 9.26 9.52 -3.47
CA PHE A 185 9.99 8.29 -3.78
C PHE A 185 9.71 7.66 -5.16
N GLU A 186 8.73 8.18 -5.93
CA GLU A 186 8.46 7.71 -7.29
C GLU A 186 9.06 8.59 -8.40
N TRP A 187 9.04 8.02 -9.59
CA TRP A 187 9.60 8.62 -10.79
C TRP A 187 8.77 9.78 -11.35
N ARG A 188 7.58 10.09 -10.83
CA ARG A 188 6.83 11.32 -11.14
C ARG A 188 5.89 11.68 -9.99
N THR A 189 5.44 12.93 -9.98
CA THR A 189 4.33 13.37 -9.13
C THR A 189 3.00 12.91 -9.72
N LEU A 190 1.97 12.92 -8.88
CA LEU A 190 0.60 12.73 -9.32
C LEU A 190 0.09 13.96 -10.08
N SER A 191 -0.81 13.74 -11.01
CA SER A 191 -1.57 14.80 -11.68
C SER A 191 -2.86 15.11 -10.92
N ASP A 192 -3.46 16.26 -11.18
CA ASP A 192 -4.74 16.66 -10.57
C ASP A 192 -5.85 15.62 -10.77
N LEU A 193 -5.90 14.96 -11.94
CA LEU A 193 -6.83 13.85 -12.20
C LEU A 193 -6.64 12.72 -11.19
N GLU A 194 -5.40 12.35 -10.92
CA GLU A 194 -5.06 11.26 -10.00
C GLU A 194 -5.27 11.66 -8.53
N LEU A 195 -4.97 12.92 -8.18
CA LEU A 195 -5.25 13.48 -6.85
C LEU A 195 -6.76 13.51 -6.58
N CYS A 196 -7.56 13.97 -7.55
CA CYS A 196 -9.02 13.95 -7.44
C CYS A 196 -9.52 12.51 -7.27
N ALA A 197 -9.03 11.56 -8.07
CA ALA A 197 -9.41 10.15 -7.94
C ALA A 197 -9.13 9.57 -6.55
N ILE A 198 -7.94 9.84 -5.97
CA ILE A 198 -7.64 9.43 -4.60
C ILE A 198 -8.63 10.05 -3.61
N GLY A 199 -8.86 11.36 -3.69
CA GLY A 199 -9.77 12.05 -2.79
C GLY A 199 -11.21 11.57 -2.89
N THR A 200 -11.73 11.44 -4.12
CA THR A 200 -13.08 10.93 -4.41
C THR A 200 -13.28 9.52 -3.87
N PHE A 201 -12.36 8.60 -4.17
CA PHE A 201 -12.46 7.21 -3.73
C PHE A 201 -12.41 7.08 -2.20
N TRP A 202 -11.45 7.74 -1.55
CA TRP A 202 -11.29 7.62 -0.10
C TRP A 202 -12.36 8.36 0.69
N LYS A 203 -12.89 9.47 0.17
CA LYS A 203 -14.10 10.11 0.72
C LYS A 203 -15.28 9.16 0.67
N SER A 204 -15.58 8.59 -0.50
CA SER A 204 -16.68 7.62 -0.66
C SER A 204 -16.52 6.39 0.22
N LEU A 205 -15.30 5.84 0.31
CA LEU A 205 -15.01 4.73 1.20
C LEU A 205 -15.17 5.10 2.69
N GLY A 206 -14.81 6.33 3.08
CA GLY A 206 -15.05 6.88 4.42
C GLY A 206 -16.52 6.89 4.78
N ASP A 207 -17.37 7.44 3.90
CA ASP A 207 -18.82 7.46 4.07
C ASP A 207 -19.37 6.03 4.23
N ALA A 208 -18.91 5.11 3.38
CA ALA A 208 -19.32 3.70 3.43
C ALA A 208 -18.93 2.99 4.73
N LEU A 209 -17.78 3.38 5.32
CA LEU A 209 -17.32 2.91 6.62
C LEU A 209 -18.05 3.59 7.79
N GLY A 210 -18.89 4.60 7.55
CA GLY A 210 -19.58 5.38 8.57
C GLY A 210 -18.68 6.38 9.29
N ILE A 211 -17.61 6.84 8.63
CA ILE A 211 -16.64 7.79 9.21
C ILE A 211 -17.06 9.21 8.83
N SER A 212 -17.41 10.02 9.83
CA SER A 212 -17.86 11.40 9.59
C SER A 212 -16.71 12.32 9.20
N SER A 213 -16.92 13.11 8.14
CA SER A 213 -16.04 14.20 7.73
C SER A 213 -16.51 15.57 8.23
N GLU A 214 -17.53 15.65 9.10
CA GLU A 214 -18.15 16.92 9.54
C GLU A 214 -17.20 17.90 10.24
N ILE A 215 -16.11 17.39 10.81
CA ILE A 215 -15.10 18.21 11.49
C ILE A 215 -14.15 18.92 10.52
N LEU A 216 -14.15 18.53 9.24
CA LEU A 216 -13.40 19.22 8.21
C LEU A 216 -14.08 20.55 7.84
N PRO A 217 -13.34 21.57 7.37
CA PRO A 217 -13.89 22.90 7.07
C PRO A 217 -15.15 22.89 6.21
N SER A 218 -15.18 22.05 5.16
CA SER A 218 -16.32 21.91 4.25
C SER A 218 -17.24 20.73 4.60
N GLY A 219 -16.97 20.01 5.70
CA GLY A 219 -17.67 18.78 6.07
C GLY A 219 -19.18 18.93 6.24
N LYS A 220 -19.64 20.11 6.69
CA LYS A 220 -21.06 20.43 6.88
C LYS A 220 -21.72 21.07 5.65
N THR A 221 -20.94 21.72 4.79
CA THR A 221 -21.44 22.44 3.61
C THR A 221 -21.32 21.64 2.33
N GLY A 222 -20.55 20.55 2.33
CA GLY A 222 -20.19 19.76 1.16
C GLY A 222 -18.83 20.16 0.58
N PHE A 223 -18.12 19.18 0.03
CA PHE A 223 -16.86 19.38 -0.69
C PHE A 223 -17.16 19.55 -2.19
N LYS A 224 -16.37 20.38 -2.88
CA LYS A 224 -16.53 20.64 -4.32
C LYS A 224 -16.07 19.47 -5.19
N ASP A 225 -14.96 18.85 -4.81
CA ASP A 225 -14.31 17.79 -5.56
C ASP A 225 -13.43 16.94 -4.64
N GLY A 226 -12.85 15.85 -5.17
CA GLY A 226 -11.94 14.99 -4.43
C GLY A 226 -10.67 15.68 -3.97
N ILE A 227 -10.17 16.67 -4.72
CA ILE A 227 -8.96 17.41 -4.35
C ILE A 227 -9.21 18.22 -3.09
N GLN A 228 -10.34 18.94 -2.99
CA GLN A 228 -10.68 19.73 -1.81
C GLN A 228 -10.78 18.84 -0.56
N TRP A 229 -11.48 17.70 -0.65
CA TRP A 229 -11.54 16.77 0.49
C TRP A 229 -10.14 16.29 0.90
N LEU A 230 -9.30 15.96 -0.07
CA LEU A 230 -7.92 15.50 0.17
C LEU A 230 -7.04 16.58 0.82
N GLU A 231 -7.13 17.82 0.35
CA GLU A 231 -6.44 18.99 0.90
C GLU A 231 -6.89 19.26 2.35
N GLU A 232 -8.20 19.28 2.59
CA GLU A 232 -8.76 19.56 3.92
C GLU A 232 -8.46 18.46 4.93
N VAL A 233 -8.57 17.18 4.53
CA VAL A 233 -8.27 16.06 5.43
C VAL A 233 -6.77 15.97 5.71
N ASP A 234 -5.90 16.36 4.76
CA ASP A 234 -4.46 16.41 4.99
C ASP A 234 -4.10 17.46 6.04
N VAL A 235 -4.56 18.71 5.86
CA VAL A 235 -4.32 19.79 6.82
C VAL A 235 -4.84 19.39 8.21
N TRP A 236 -6.07 18.89 8.29
CA TRP A 236 -6.65 18.43 9.55
C TRP A 236 -5.83 17.30 10.19
N SER A 237 -5.34 16.33 9.40
CA SER A 237 -4.55 15.21 9.92
C SER A 237 -3.21 15.67 10.50
N GLN A 238 -2.58 16.68 9.90
CA GLN A 238 -1.33 17.26 10.40
C GLN A 238 -1.53 17.98 11.73
N ASP A 239 -2.65 18.70 11.89
CA ASP A 239 -3.05 19.35 13.13
C ASP A 239 -3.43 18.34 14.22
N TYR A 240 -4.13 17.27 13.85
CA TYR A 240 -4.44 16.15 14.74
C TYR A 240 -3.14 15.52 15.27
N GLU A 241 -2.18 15.22 14.40
CA GLU A 241 -0.89 14.69 14.82
C GLU A 241 -0.10 15.66 15.69
N ALA A 242 -0.12 16.96 15.40
CA ALA A 242 0.57 17.95 16.22
C ALA A 242 0.07 17.95 17.67
N LYS A 243 -1.20 17.59 17.89
CA LYS A 243 -1.85 17.53 19.21
C LYS A 243 -1.70 16.16 19.87
N TYR A 244 -1.84 15.07 19.11
CA TYR A 244 -2.03 13.72 19.66
C TYR A 244 -0.89 12.74 19.37
N MET A 245 0.01 13.03 18.43
CA MET A 245 1.18 12.18 18.15
C MET A 245 2.32 12.52 19.13
N VAL A 246 2.18 12.02 20.36
CA VAL A 246 3.07 12.33 21.48
C VAL A 246 3.81 11.09 21.99
N PRO A 247 4.98 11.24 22.64
CA PRO A 247 5.73 10.12 23.21
C PRO A 247 4.91 9.30 24.21
N ASP A 248 4.80 7.98 23.96
CA ASP A 248 4.13 7.03 24.86
C ASP A 248 4.80 5.63 24.75
N PRO A 249 5.08 4.94 25.87
CA PRO A 249 5.63 3.58 25.84
C PRO A 249 4.80 2.55 25.05
N LYS A 250 3.47 2.72 24.95
CA LYS A 250 2.58 1.85 24.16
C LYS A 250 2.69 2.08 22.66
N ASN A 251 3.11 3.27 22.25
CA ASN A 251 3.50 3.53 20.87
C ASN A 251 4.72 2.69 20.51
N ARG A 252 5.75 2.71 21.38
CA ARG A 252 6.97 1.91 21.23
C ARG A 252 6.66 0.41 21.17
N GLU A 253 5.83 -0.11 22.08
CA GLU A 253 5.46 -1.53 22.14
C GLU A 253 4.80 -2.01 20.83
N SER A 254 3.85 -1.23 20.29
CA SER A 254 3.19 -1.56 19.02
C SER A 254 4.14 -1.45 17.83
N ALA A 255 4.96 -0.39 17.80
CA ALA A 255 5.93 -0.14 16.75
C ALA A 255 6.97 -1.27 16.66
N ASP A 256 7.52 -1.74 17.79
CA ASP A 256 8.53 -2.80 17.82
C ASP A 256 8.02 -4.10 17.20
N GLN A 257 6.77 -4.45 17.45
CA GLN A 257 6.17 -5.66 16.89
C GLN A 257 5.89 -5.52 15.40
N ALA A 258 5.46 -4.36 14.94
CA ALA A 258 5.29 -4.11 13.52
C ALA A 258 6.63 -4.03 12.78
N THR A 259 7.66 -3.44 13.38
CA THR A 259 9.02 -3.48 12.86
C THR A 259 9.55 -4.91 12.78
N ALA A 260 9.24 -5.76 13.76
CA ALA A 260 9.58 -7.19 13.68
C ALA A 260 8.89 -7.91 12.49
N VAL A 261 7.65 -7.54 12.16
CA VAL A 261 6.97 -8.03 10.94
C VAL A 261 7.68 -7.55 9.67
N LEU A 262 8.06 -6.27 9.61
CA LEU A 262 8.78 -5.69 8.46
C LEU A 262 10.17 -6.31 8.24
N LEU A 263 10.89 -6.59 9.32
CA LEU A 263 12.23 -7.18 9.28
C LEU A 263 12.22 -8.71 9.19
N TYR A 264 11.05 -9.35 9.11
CA TYR A 264 10.89 -10.80 9.18
C TYR A 264 11.69 -11.54 8.09
N ASN A 265 11.63 -11.06 6.85
CA ASN A 265 12.37 -11.64 5.72
C ASN A 265 13.80 -11.11 5.58
N LEU A 266 14.23 -10.19 6.45
CA LEU A 266 15.59 -9.68 6.47
C LEU A 266 16.48 -10.62 7.30
N PRO A 267 17.65 -11.05 6.79
CA PRO A 267 18.62 -11.79 7.58
C PRO A 267 18.96 -11.07 8.89
N LYS A 268 19.02 -11.80 10.01
CA LYS A 268 19.24 -11.23 11.35
C LYS A 268 20.46 -10.32 11.44
N ILE A 269 21.53 -10.64 10.71
CA ILE A 269 22.75 -9.82 10.64
C ILE A 269 22.51 -8.41 10.07
N LEU A 270 21.48 -8.23 9.25
CA LEU A 270 21.11 -6.94 8.65
C LEU A 270 20.04 -6.20 9.46
N HIS A 271 19.49 -6.78 10.53
CA HIS A 271 18.48 -6.13 11.38
C HIS A 271 18.90 -4.74 11.88
N PRO A 272 20.15 -4.50 12.31
CA PRO A 272 20.57 -3.14 12.70
C PRO A 272 20.43 -2.11 11.57
N ILE A 273 20.70 -2.50 10.32
CA ILE A 273 20.52 -1.64 9.14
C ILE A 273 19.02 -1.46 8.86
N GLY A 274 18.23 -2.53 9.00
CA GLY A 274 16.78 -2.47 8.88
C GLY A 274 16.15 -1.49 9.86
N LEU A 275 16.59 -1.47 11.12
CA LEU A 275 16.13 -0.51 12.13
C LEU A 275 16.50 0.93 11.77
N GLN A 276 17.70 1.15 11.22
CA GLN A 276 18.11 2.46 10.69
C GLN A 276 17.19 2.90 9.53
N PHE A 277 16.83 1.98 8.64
CA PHE A 277 15.92 2.27 7.53
C PHE A 277 14.50 2.57 8.02
N THR A 278 13.96 1.76 8.93
CA THR A 278 12.65 2.02 9.56
C THR A 278 12.65 3.40 10.21
N SER A 279 13.72 3.75 10.94
CA SER A 279 13.85 5.07 11.54
C SER A 279 13.99 6.21 10.54
N TYR A 280 14.63 5.97 9.40
CA TYR A 280 14.76 6.96 8.31
C TYR A 280 13.42 7.24 7.62
N MET A 281 12.57 6.22 7.48
CA MET A 281 11.23 6.38 6.89
C MET A 281 10.26 7.12 7.83
N MET A 282 10.55 7.19 9.13
CA MET A 282 9.77 8.00 10.07
C MET A 282 10.27 9.44 10.08
N ASP A 283 9.34 10.39 9.95
CA ASP A 283 9.62 11.78 10.29
C ASP A 283 9.89 11.94 11.80
N ASP A 284 10.41 13.12 12.16
CA ASP A 284 10.81 13.45 13.52
C ASP A 284 9.69 13.32 14.55
N ARG A 285 8.45 13.68 14.19
CA ARG A 285 7.30 13.64 15.10
C ARG A 285 6.94 12.19 15.41
N LEU A 286 6.77 11.37 14.37
CA LEU A 286 6.43 9.95 14.53
C LEU A 286 7.52 9.21 15.31
N ARG A 287 8.79 9.46 14.96
CA ARG A 287 9.93 8.82 15.60
C ARG A 287 10.02 9.13 17.08
N LYS A 288 9.83 10.41 17.47
CA LYS A 288 9.78 10.84 18.87
C LYS A 288 8.58 10.24 19.59
N ALA A 289 7.41 10.20 18.96
CA ALA A 289 6.20 9.63 19.55
C ALA A 289 6.34 8.12 19.86
N MET A 290 7.07 7.39 19.01
CA MET A 290 7.36 5.96 19.19
C MET A 290 8.65 5.67 19.98
N LEU A 291 9.34 6.69 20.50
CA LEU A 291 10.58 6.55 21.26
C LEU A 291 11.68 5.81 20.47
N TYR A 292 11.79 6.08 19.17
CA TYR A 292 12.90 5.61 18.34
C TYR A 292 14.02 6.66 18.28
N GLU A 293 15.26 6.19 18.23
CA GLU A 293 16.41 7.05 17.96
C GLU A 293 16.43 7.49 16.50
N ALA A 294 16.97 8.67 16.21
CA ALA A 294 17.18 9.13 14.84
C ALA A 294 18.13 8.22 14.06
N PRO A 295 17.92 8.06 12.74
CA PRO A 295 18.88 7.33 11.92
C PRO A 295 20.22 8.08 11.94
N SER A 296 21.32 7.35 11.89
CA SER A 296 22.65 7.97 11.79
C SER A 296 22.73 8.82 10.50
N PRO A 297 23.50 9.92 10.50
CA PRO A 297 23.66 10.76 9.32
C PRO A 297 24.21 9.99 8.11
N GLY A 298 25.15 9.06 8.34
CA GLY A 298 25.73 8.22 7.29
C GLY A 298 24.69 7.30 6.64
N TRP A 299 23.91 6.56 7.43
CA TRP A 299 22.83 5.72 6.90
C TRP A 299 21.74 6.54 6.20
N SER A 300 21.40 7.72 6.72
CA SER A 300 20.44 8.62 6.09
C SER A 300 20.90 9.04 4.68
N ALA A 301 22.19 9.34 4.49
CA ALA A 301 22.75 9.67 3.19
C ALA A 301 22.69 8.47 2.21
N VAL A 302 22.98 7.26 2.70
CA VAL A 302 22.89 6.02 1.92
C VAL A 302 21.46 5.76 1.45
N PHE A 303 20.47 5.83 2.35
CA PHE A 303 19.07 5.58 1.99
C PHE A 303 18.50 6.66 1.07
N SER A 304 18.84 7.93 1.30
CA SER A 304 18.49 9.03 0.40
C SER A 304 19.02 8.81 -1.01
N SER A 305 20.29 8.40 -1.12
CA SER A 305 20.93 8.08 -2.39
C SER A 305 20.27 6.87 -3.07
N LEU A 306 19.97 5.80 -2.32
CA LEU A 306 19.29 4.62 -2.84
C LEU A 306 17.92 4.96 -3.44
N LEU A 307 17.12 5.77 -2.74
CA LEU A 307 15.79 6.20 -3.21
C LEU A 307 15.90 7.16 -4.41
N ALA A 308 16.88 8.06 -4.42
CA ALA A 308 17.15 8.93 -5.57
C ALA A 308 17.58 8.13 -6.81
N THR A 309 18.47 7.14 -6.63
CA THR A 309 18.87 6.21 -7.69
C THR A 309 17.67 5.41 -8.19
N ARG A 310 16.81 4.90 -7.30
CA ARG A 310 15.56 4.22 -7.69
C ARG A 310 14.69 5.13 -8.56
N LYS A 311 14.46 6.39 -8.15
CA LYS A 311 13.69 7.36 -8.95
C LYS A 311 14.28 7.53 -10.36
N PHE A 312 15.59 7.68 -10.45
CA PHE A 312 16.29 7.83 -11.72
C PHE A 312 16.15 6.59 -12.61
N VAL A 313 16.44 5.40 -12.06
CA VAL A 313 16.35 4.11 -12.77
C VAL A 313 14.92 3.87 -13.26
N LEU A 314 13.92 4.16 -12.44
CA LEU A 314 12.53 4.03 -12.85
C LEU A 314 12.18 5.00 -13.98
N ARG A 315 12.52 6.29 -13.84
CA ARG A 315 12.18 7.32 -14.83
C ARG A 315 12.81 7.08 -16.20
N TYR A 316 14.06 6.62 -16.23
CA TYR A 316 14.88 6.65 -17.44
C TYR A 316 15.34 5.28 -17.92
N LEU A 317 15.37 4.24 -17.07
CA LEU A 317 15.98 2.95 -17.44
C LEU A 317 15.01 1.77 -17.38
N SER A 318 13.89 1.92 -16.67
CA SER A 318 12.91 0.83 -16.51
C SER A 318 11.72 1.05 -17.43
N PRO A 319 11.43 0.19 -18.42
CA PRO A 319 10.23 0.33 -19.24
C PRO A 319 8.93 0.29 -18.40
N PRO A 320 7.82 0.87 -18.89
CA PRO A 320 6.54 0.80 -18.19
C PRO A 320 6.10 -0.66 -18.03
N ARG A 321 5.50 -0.98 -16.87
CA ARG A 321 4.98 -2.32 -16.58
C ARG A 321 3.87 -2.68 -17.57
N PRO A 322 3.97 -3.77 -18.35
CA PRO A 322 2.89 -4.17 -19.24
C PRO A 322 1.67 -4.66 -18.46
N ALA A 323 0.47 -4.59 -19.05
CA ALA A 323 -0.78 -5.00 -18.41
C ALA A 323 -0.75 -6.44 -17.87
N ALA A 324 -0.08 -7.36 -18.58
CA ALA A 324 0.09 -8.75 -18.16
C ALA A 324 0.90 -8.91 -16.86
N LEU A 325 1.68 -7.90 -16.47
CA LEU A 325 2.47 -7.88 -15.24
C LEU A 325 1.89 -6.92 -14.18
N ALA A 326 0.61 -6.54 -14.32
CA ALA A 326 -0.12 -5.79 -13.31
C ALA A 326 -0.02 -6.48 -11.94
N VAL A 327 0.30 -5.71 -10.91
CA VAL A 327 0.41 -6.23 -9.55
C VAL A 327 -0.99 -6.31 -8.95
N SER A 328 -1.36 -7.45 -8.40
CA SER A 328 -2.59 -7.63 -7.61
C SER A 328 -2.28 -8.52 -6.43
N ASN A 329 -2.76 -8.15 -5.23
CA ASN A 329 -2.41 -8.85 -3.99
C ASN A 329 -3.44 -9.92 -3.62
N ILE A 330 -4.61 -9.91 -4.27
CA ILE A 330 -5.73 -10.82 -4.03
C ILE A 330 -6.18 -11.49 -5.33
N ALA A 331 -6.67 -12.72 -5.22
CA ALA A 331 -7.25 -13.43 -6.36
C ALA A 331 -8.49 -12.68 -6.87
N GLN A 332 -8.60 -12.56 -8.20
CA GLN A 332 -9.74 -11.89 -8.85
C GLN A 332 -11.00 -12.76 -8.86
N LYS A 333 -10.84 -14.08 -8.79
CA LYS A 333 -11.95 -15.05 -8.71
C LYS A 333 -11.78 -15.91 -7.47
N PRO A 334 -12.89 -16.29 -6.82
CA PRO A 334 -12.83 -17.27 -5.74
C PRO A 334 -12.46 -18.66 -6.28
N ASP A 335 -12.09 -19.55 -5.38
CA ASP A 335 -12.01 -20.97 -5.69
C ASP A 335 -13.40 -21.65 -5.73
N LYS A 336 -13.40 -22.98 -5.82
CA LYS A 336 -14.63 -23.79 -5.88
C LYS A 336 -15.49 -23.72 -4.61
N ASP A 337 -14.91 -23.33 -3.48
CA ASP A 337 -15.57 -23.28 -2.17
C ASP A 337 -15.90 -21.83 -1.79
N ASP A 338 -15.93 -20.90 -2.76
CA ASP A 338 -16.15 -19.46 -2.58
C ASP A 338 -15.12 -18.77 -1.67
N ARG A 339 -13.86 -19.25 -1.71
CA ARG A 339 -12.74 -18.67 -0.96
C ARG A 339 -11.78 -17.89 -1.84
N TYR A 340 -11.34 -16.75 -1.33
CA TYR A 340 -10.32 -15.93 -1.95
C TYR A 340 -8.95 -16.23 -1.35
N HIS A 341 -7.93 -15.98 -2.15
CA HIS A 341 -6.55 -16.23 -1.78
C HIS A 341 -5.73 -14.97 -2.00
N ARG A 342 -4.70 -14.79 -1.19
CA ARG A 342 -3.67 -13.80 -1.47
C ARG A 342 -2.71 -14.34 -2.54
N MET A 343 -2.16 -13.42 -3.34
CA MET A 343 -1.28 -13.75 -4.45
C MET A 343 0.22 -13.69 -4.09
N SER A 344 0.54 -13.00 -2.99
CA SER A 344 1.90 -12.84 -2.45
C SER A 344 1.87 -12.85 -0.93
N TRP A 345 2.98 -13.23 -0.30
CA TRP A 345 3.18 -13.14 1.14
C TRP A 345 4.52 -12.46 1.45
N ASP A 346 4.46 -11.43 2.29
CA ASP A 346 5.64 -10.65 2.69
C ASP A 346 6.16 -11.05 4.09
N ALA A 347 5.46 -11.97 4.77
CA ALA A 347 5.84 -12.48 6.08
C ALA A 347 5.40 -13.95 6.25
N LEU A 348 4.40 -14.24 7.09
CA LEU A 348 3.84 -15.60 7.19
C LEU A 348 2.81 -15.86 6.07
N PRO A 349 2.71 -17.10 5.55
CA PRO A 349 1.95 -17.43 4.33
C PRO A 349 0.44 -17.57 4.58
N PHE A 350 -0.17 -16.63 5.31
CA PHE A 350 -1.61 -16.61 5.56
C PHE A 350 -2.40 -16.42 4.26
N TYR A 351 -3.41 -17.28 4.03
CA TYR A 351 -4.31 -17.23 2.87
C TYR A 351 -3.67 -17.50 1.51
N ILE A 352 -2.47 -18.11 1.49
CA ILE A 352 -1.77 -18.43 0.26
C ILE A 352 -2.05 -19.88 -0.15
N ARG A 353 -2.51 -20.08 -1.38
CA ARG A 353 -2.73 -21.41 -1.92
C ARG A 353 -1.39 -22.15 -2.08
N PRO A 354 -1.27 -23.42 -1.64
CA PRO A 354 -0.05 -24.23 -1.76
C PRO A 354 0.14 -24.77 -3.18
N THR A 355 0.22 -23.88 -4.17
CA THR A 355 0.52 -24.26 -5.56
C THR A 355 1.96 -24.74 -5.70
N PHE A 356 2.27 -25.43 -6.81
CA PHE A 356 3.65 -25.87 -7.09
C PHE A 356 4.64 -24.69 -7.05
N TRP A 357 4.31 -23.56 -7.66
CA TRP A 357 5.16 -22.36 -7.65
C TRP A 357 5.32 -21.76 -6.25
N ASN A 358 4.26 -21.72 -5.44
CA ASN A 358 4.33 -21.17 -4.09
C ASN A 358 5.12 -22.04 -3.12
N ARG A 359 5.24 -23.35 -3.40
CA ARG A 359 5.99 -24.29 -2.57
C ARG A 359 7.39 -24.58 -3.08
N TRP A 360 7.68 -24.38 -4.37
CA TRP A 360 8.96 -24.78 -4.98
C TRP A 360 9.62 -23.66 -5.82
N GLY A 361 8.97 -22.50 -5.95
CA GLY A 361 9.51 -21.35 -6.66
C GLY A 361 10.54 -20.56 -5.85
N PRO A 362 11.16 -19.53 -6.44
CA PRO A 362 12.28 -18.80 -5.83
C PRO A 362 12.00 -18.27 -4.41
N MET A 363 10.79 -17.75 -4.16
CA MET A 363 10.40 -17.26 -2.84
C MET A 363 10.29 -18.38 -1.79
N ALA A 364 9.91 -19.59 -2.20
CA ALA A 364 9.87 -20.75 -1.31
C ALA A 364 11.28 -21.18 -0.89
N TRP A 365 12.22 -21.19 -1.83
CA TRP A 365 13.64 -21.46 -1.55
C TRP A 365 14.25 -20.44 -0.59
N ILE A 366 13.98 -19.15 -0.80
CA ILE A 366 14.41 -18.09 0.12
C ILE A 366 13.80 -18.29 1.50
N SER A 367 12.51 -18.64 1.57
CA SER A 367 11.83 -18.91 2.84
C SER A 367 12.47 -20.08 3.60
N TRP A 368 12.75 -21.20 2.92
CA TRP A 368 13.44 -22.34 3.53
C TRP A 368 14.85 -22.01 4.00
N LEU A 369 15.64 -21.26 3.21
CA LEU A 369 16.96 -20.80 3.61
C LEU A 369 16.91 -19.94 4.89
N MET A 370 15.81 -19.21 5.07
CA MET A 370 15.54 -18.39 6.25
C MET A 370 14.86 -19.15 7.40
N ALA A 371 14.63 -20.47 7.25
CA ALA A 371 13.85 -21.31 8.17
C ALA A 371 12.40 -20.82 8.39
N HIS A 372 11.82 -20.18 7.38
CA HIS A 372 10.44 -19.69 7.36
C HIS A 372 9.50 -20.71 6.74
N PRO A 373 8.24 -20.79 7.20
CA PRO A 373 7.25 -21.71 6.61
C PRO A 373 6.85 -21.25 5.21
N VAL A 374 6.60 -22.22 4.32
CA VAL A 374 6.02 -21.98 3.00
C VAL A 374 4.52 -22.31 3.00
N PRO A 375 3.73 -21.83 2.01
CA PRO A 375 2.31 -22.14 1.91
C PRO A 375 2.00 -23.64 2.00
N GLY A 376 1.13 -24.01 2.94
CA GLY A 376 0.75 -25.41 3.23
C GLY A 376 1.53 -26.09 4.35
N ASP A 377 2.63 -25.49 4.83
CA ASP A 377 3.32 -25.99 6.01
C ASP A 377 2.45 -25.84 7.27
N HIS A 378 2.64 -26.74 8.24
CA HIS A 378 1.89 -26.77 9.50
C HIS A 378 0.36 -26.93 9.32
N GLY A 379 -0.06 -27.61 8.24
CA GLY A 379 -1.46 -27.94 7.99
C GLY A 379 -2.32 -26.70 7.76
N GLN A 380 -3.36 -26.52 8.58
CA GLN A 380 -4.34 -25.43 8.42
C GLN A 380 -3.95 -24.13 9.14
N LYS A 381 -2.78 -24.08 9.81
CA LYS A 381 -2.36 -22.95 10.65
C LYS A 381 -2.37 -21.60 9.91
N TYR A 382 -1.96 -21.61 8.64
CA TYR A 382 -1.86 -20.42 7.79
C TYR A 382 -3.00 -20.31 6.77
N TYR A 383 -4.11 -21.01 6.99
CA TYR A 383 -5.30 -20.92 6.13
C TYR A 383 -4.97 -21.13 4.63
N PRO A 384 -4.30 -22.24 4.25
CA PRO A 384 -3.92 -22.50 2.84
C PRO A 384 -5.12 -22.64 1.89
N GLN A 385 -6.32 -22.86 2.43
CA GLN A 385 -7.60 -22.86 1.74
C GLN A 385 -8.14 -21.46 1.41
N GLY A 386 -7.45 -20.39 1.84
CA GLY A 386 -7.93 -19.03 1.67
C GLY A 386 -8.98 -18.62 2.70
N TYR A 387 -9.71 -17.55 2.40
CA TYR A 387 -10.68 -16.91 3.30
C TYR A 387 -12.02 -16.65 2.61
N HIS A 388 -13.09 -16.65 3.41
CA HIS A 388 -14.31 -15.93 3.06
C HIS A 388 -14.19 -14.49 3.57
N ILE A 389 -14.58 -13.51 2.77
CA ILE A 389 -14.40 -12.08 3.11
C ILE A 389 -15.10 -11.73 4.44
N GLN A 390 -16.29 -12.29 4.67
CA GLN A 390 -17.09 -12.10 5.88
C GLN A 390 -16.50 -12.73 7.16
N ASP A 391 -15.49 -13.58 7.04
CA ASP A 391 -14.84 -14.27 8.17
C ASP A 391 -13.45 -13.72 8.49
N ILE A 392 -12.87 -12.84 7.66
CA ILE A 392 -11.54 -12.26 7.89
C ILE A 392 -11.49 -11.56 9.26
N GLY A 393 -10.40 -11.73 10.00
CA GLY A 393 -10.18 -11.07 11.29
C GLY A 393 -9.65 -12.04 12.36
N PRO A 394 -9.59 -11.60 13.62
CA PRO A 394 -9.14 -12.45 14.72
C PRO A 394 -9.92 -13.76 14.78
N LYS A 395 -9.24 -14.86 15.12
CA LYS A 395 -9.84 -16.21 15.11
C LYS A 395 -11.16 -16.30 15.90
N TYR A 396 -11.27 -15.57 17.00
CA TYR A 396 -12.47 -15.55 17.84
C TYR A 396 -13.67 -14.77 17.24
N PHE A 397 -13.49 -14.12 16.08
CA PHE A 397 -14.53 -13.46 15.27
C PHE A 397 -14.90 -14.23 14.00
N GLU A 398 -14.24 -15.35 13.69
CA GLU A 398 -14.62 -16.19 12.54
C GLU A 398 -16.05 -16.72 12.72
N GLY A 399 -16.86 -16.67 11.66
CA GLY A 399 -18.27 -17.09 11.69
C GLY A 399 -19.21 -16.17 12.47
N LYS A 400 -18.73 -15.03 13.00
CA LYS A 400 -19.56 -14.09 13.78
C LYS A 400 -19.96 -12.88 12.95
N GLY A 401 -21.13 -12.33 13.25
CA GLY A 401 -21.61 -11.08 12.66
C GLY A 401 -22.25 -11.21 11.29
N HIS A 402 -22.53 -12.43 10.81
CA HIS A 402 -23.02 -12.62 9.43
C HIS A 402 -24.37 -11.93 9.19
N LYS A 403 -25.28 -11.88 10.18
CA LYS A 403 -26.57 -11.20 10.01
C LYS A 403 -26.38 -9.69 9.89
N GLU A 404 -25.58 -9.12 10.79
CA GLU A 404 -25.23 -7.71 10.83
C GLU A 404 -24.50 -7.28 9.56
N ILE A 405 -23.58 -8.13 9.07
CA ILE A 405 -22.88 -7.91 7.79
C ILE A 405 -23.87 -7.89 6.64
N GLN A 406 -24.83 -8.81 6.58
CA GLN A 406 -25.85 -8.84 5.51
C GLN A 406 -26.77 -7.61 5.56
N GLU A 407 -27.10 -7.10 6.74
CA GLU A 407 -27.86 -5.86 6.91
C GLU A 407 -27.06 -4.64 6.44
N MET A 408 -25.80 -4.51 6.87
CA MET A 408 -24.89 -3.46 6.38
C MET A 408 -24.67 -3.53 4.87
N MET A 409 -24.63 -4.73 4.27
CA MET A 409 -24.54 -4.87 2.81
C MET A 409 -25.79 -4.37 2.09
N LYS A 410 -26.99 -4.54 2.66
CA LYS A 410 -28.23 -4.00 2.09
C LYS A 410 -28.22 -2.47 2.13
N GLU A 411 -27.76 -1.89 3.24
CA GLU A 411 -27.55 -0.44 3.39
C GLU A 411 -26.56 0.07 2.33
N LEU A 412 -25.39 -0.57 2.21
CA LEU A 412 -24.33 -0.17 1.28
C LEU A 412 -24.75 -0.24 -0.20
N LYS A 413 -25.60 -1.20 -0.58
CA LYS A 413 -26.16 -1.27 -1.94
C LYS A 413 -27.01 -0.05 -2.29
N ILE A 414 -27.59 0.61 -1.29
CA ILE A 414 -28.42 1.81 -1.46
C ILE A 414 -27.55 3.06 -1.36
N SER A 415 -26.61 3.13 -0.42
CA SER A 415 -25.82 4.33 -0.15
C SER A 415 -24.60 4.49 -1.06
N ARG A 416 -23.85 3.42 -1.35
CA ARG A 416 -22.63 3.46 -2.17
C ARG A 416 -22.88 2.92 -3.57
N THR A 417 -23.49 3.76 -4.40
CA THR A 417 -23.97 3.40 -5.75
C THR A 417 -22.92 3.54 -6.86
N GLY A 418 -21.67 3.89 -6.51
CA GLY A 418 -20.59 4.14 -7.47
C GLY A 418 -20.64 5.51 -8.14
N LYS A 419 -21.64 6.35 -7.80
CA LYS A 419 -21.79 7.72 -8.28
C LYS A 419 -20.79 8.68 -7.62
N CYS A 420 -20.77 9.93 -8.08
CA CYS A 420 -20.01 10.98 -7.43
C CYS A 420 -20.48 11.15 -5.97
N PRO A 421 -19.58 11.16 -4.97
CA PRO A 421 -19.95 11.29 -3.56
C PRO A 421 -20.17 12.74 -3.12
N PHE A 422 -20.06 13.73 -4.01
CA PHE A 422 -20.16 15.16 -3.68
C PHE A 422 -21.53 15.79 -4.04
N HIS A 423 -22.40 15.06 -4.74
CA HIS A 423 -23.67 15.56 -5.30
C HIS A 423 -24.85 14.62 -5.02
#